data_AF-A0A7T1ICV1-F1
#
_entry.id   AF-A0A7T1ICV1-F1
#
_cell.length_a   1.000
_cell.length_b   1.000
_cell.length_c   1.000
_cell.angle_alpha   90.00
_cell.angle_beta   90.00
_cell.angle_gamma   90.00
#
_symmetry.space_group_name_H-M   'P 1'
#
loop_
_entity.id
_entity.type
_entity.pdbx_description
1 polymer ?
#
loop_
_entity_poly.entity_id
_entity_poly.type
_entity_poly.pdbx_seq_one_letter_code
_entity_poly.pdbx_strand_id
1 'polypeptide(L)'
;MPPSDPWLSRQNAALKLKGHGVTLDVAGGRVRLRATMPPRPTDPLGAEPKQYRISTGLAYPDQATESLQLAEQLGNALERHRLGLEAFNWTPWLPKGRQRKQAQQDEQPEGVSGLQAVRLTRQWWGKQRRRGPSAEDSWKVDYDAPLAPLLEISSLRSEHLVALVEATPSGSRSRRRASQAAATVARALDWPEVLVSQLRELGKGYSAARSQAPRDLPKDEAIEALIDRLSASWQWPVALAAVYGCRPHEALLFAEVQPSGLLRIADGKTGARQSLALPAEWIERWSLHTKRLPAFNPERSHRDVGALMGQAFRRAGAEFQPYDLRHAWAVRAIHNPKISPSLAAKSMGHSLAVHSSVYQRWFDAHEMESLQAVLSAAS
;
A
#
# COMPACT_ATOMS: atom_id res chain seq x y z
N MET A 1 48.11 50.30 -2.54
CA MET A 1 47.14 49.25 -2.17
C MET A 1 45.86 49.94 -1.74
N PRO A 2 44.70 49.64 -2.32
CA PRO A 2 43.44 50.22 -1.84
C PRO A 2 43.22 49.79 -0.39
N PRO A 3 42.62 50.64 0.47
CA PRO A 3 42.33 50.29 1.84
C PRO A 3 41.51 48.99 1.86
N SER A 4 41.96 48.01 2.64
CA SER A 4 41.21 46.77 2.82
C SER A 4 39.85 47.13 3.40
N ASP A 5 38.79 46.78 2.69
CA ASP A 5 37.43 47.00 3.15
C ASP A 5 37.24 46.39 4.57
N PRO A 6 36.94 47.20 5.60
CA PRO A 6 36.84 46.72 6.98
C PRO A 6 35.78 45.63 7.15
N TRP A 7 34.71 45.64 6.36
CA TRP A 7 33.69 44.61 6.38
C TRP A 7 34.23 43.29 5.83
N LEU A 8 34.90 43.30 4.67
CA LEU A 8 35.51 42.09 4.09
C LEU A 8 36.55 41.47 5.03
N SER A 9 37.40 42.30 5.64
CA SER A 9 38.41 41.82 6.61
C SER A 9 37.75 41.14 7.82
N ARG A 10 36.68 41.72 8.37
CA ARG A 10 35.94 41.15 9.50
C ARG A 10 35.27 39.82 9.14
N GLN A 11 34.60 39.75 7.98
CA GLN A 11 33.91 38.54 7.56
C GLN A 11 34.89 37.42 7.20
N ASN A 12 36.00 37.73 6.53
CA ASN A 12 37.05 36.75 6.24
C ASN A 12 37.70 36.19 7.51
N ALA A 13 37.89 37.02 8.54
CA ALA A 13 38.34 36.55 9.85
C ALA A 13 37.31 35.60 10.50
N ALA A 14 36.02 35.93 10.42
CA ALA A 14 34.94 35.09 10.96
C ALA A 14 34.82 33.74 10.25
N LEU A 15 34.88 33.71 8.91
CA LEU A 15 34.89 32.48 8.11
C LEU A 15 36.07 31.58 8.48
N LYS A 16 37.26 32.16 8.67
CA LYS A 16 38.46 31.43 9.12
C LYS A 16 38.30 30.84 10.51
N LEU A 17 37.71 31.56 11.46
CA LEU A 17 37.42 31.05 12.81
C LEU A 17 36.41 29.91 12.80
N LYS A 18 35.46 29.90 11.85
CA LYS A 18 34.51 28.79 11.62
C LYS A 18 35.14 27.59 10.89
N GLY A 19 36.43 27.64 10.55
CA GLY A 19 37.11 26.58 9.81
C GLY A 19 36.77 26.54 8.32
N HIS A 20 36.06 27.53 7.78
CA HIS A 20 35.73 27.55 6.35
C HIS A 20 36.93 27.97 5.52
N GLY A 21 37.34 27.13 4.57
CA GLY A 21 38.40 27.40 3.59
C GLY A 21 38.01 28.37 2.46
N VAL A 22 37.17 29.37 2.76
CA VAL A 22 36.58 30.30 1.79
C VAL A 22 36.86 31.75 2.20
N THR A 23 37.18 32.60 1.23
CA THR A 23 37.37 34.05 1.43
C THR A 23 36.51 34.85 0.47
N LEU A 24 35.97 35.99 0.91
CA LEU A 24 35.26 36.97 0.11
C LEU A 24 36.25 37.96 -0.51
N ASP A 25 36.12 38.22 -1.81
CA ASP A 25 36.80 39.29 -2.54
C ASP A 25 35.79 40.12 -3.37
N VAL A 26 36.08 41.40 -3.61
CA VAL A 26 35.22 42.28 -4.43
C VAL A 26 35.96 42.66 -5.70
N ALA A 27 35.28 42.55 -6.85
CA ALA A 27 35.77 43.10 -8.11
C ALA A 27 34.62 43.54 -9.01
N GLY A 28 34.79 44.69 -9.66
CA GLY A 28 33.76 45.27 -10.52
C GLY A 28 32.44 45.55 -9.78
N GLY A 29 32.52 45.95 -8.50
CA GLY A 29 31.34 46.22 -7.66
C GLY A 29 30.55 44.97 -7.25
N ARG A 30 31.09 43.77 -7.45
CA ARG A 30 30.45 42.50 -7.09
C ARG A 30 31.31 41.65 -6.18
N VAL A 31 30.66 40.90 -5.31
CA VAL A 31 31.34 39.94 -4.42
C VAL A 31 31.66 38.65 -5.19
N ARG A 32 32.79 38.04 -4.84
CA ARG A 32 33.26 36.74 -5.34
C ARG A 32 33.72 35.91 -4.15
N LEU A 33 33.62 34.59 -4.30
CA LEU A 33 34.14 33.62 -3.36
C LEU A 33 35.47 33.09 -3.89
N ARG A 34 36.48 33.03 -3.03
CA ARG A 34 37.77 32.42 -3.33
C ARG A 34 38.02 31.25 -2.38
N ALA A 35 38.13 30.06 -2.94
CA ALA A 35 38.33 28.82 -2.19
C ALA A 35 39.20 27.83 -2.98
N THR A 36 39.90 26.93 -2.27
CA THR A 36 40.55 25.77 -2.90
C THR A 36 39.54 24.63 -2.95
N MET A 37 39.25 24.17 -4.16
CA MET A 37 38.20 23.19 -4.44
C MET A 37 38.83 21.90 -4.95
N PRO A 38 38.18 20.74 -4.76
CA PRO A 38 38.66 19.47 -5.29
C PRO A 38 38.76 19.48 -6.83
N PRO A 39 39.30 18.43 -7.46
CA PRO A 39 39.21 18.28 -8.91
C PRO A 39 37.75 18.26 -9.38
N ARG A 40 37.51 18.74 -10.60
CA ARG A 40 36.20 18.56 -11.23
C ARG A 40 36.05 17.10 -11.71
N PRO A 41 34.82 16.58 -11.81
CA PRO A 41 34.58 15.24 -12.38
C PRO A 41 35.13 15.06 -13.81
N THR A 42 35.30 16.16 -14.55
CA THR A 42 35.87 16.19 -15.90
C THR A 42 37.39 16.28 -15.93
N ASP A 43 38.06 16.47 -14.79
CA ASP A 43 39.51 16.55 -14.72
C ASP A 43 40.13 15.13 -14.74
N PRO A 44 41.38 14.96 -15.23
CA PRO A 44 42.05 13.66 -15.27
C PRO A 44 42.15 13.01 -13.89
N LEU A 45 42.13 11.68 -13.85
CA LEU A 45 42.30 10.90 -12.62
C LEU A 45 43.64 11.25 -11.95
N GLY A 46 43.62 11.68 -10.69
CA GLY A 46 44.80 12.14 -9.96
C GLY A 46 45.10 13.65 -10.07
N ALA A 47 44.17 14.45 -10.59
CA ALA A 47 44.28 15.90 -10.54
C ALA A 47 44.32 16.41 -9.09
N GLU A 48 45.11 17.46 -8.84
CA GLU A 48 45.23 18.12 -7.53
C GLU A 48 44.12 19.17 -7.32
N PRO A 49 43.73 19.46 -6.06
CA PRO A 49 42.84 20.57 -5.74
C PRO A 49 43.38 21.91 -6.26
N LYS A 50 42.49 22.74 -6.81
CA LYS A 50 42.86 24.05 -7.40
C LYS A 50 42.09 25.19 -6.74
N GLN A 51 42.71 26.36 -6.69
CA GLN A 51 42.02 27.57 -6.22
C GLN A 51 41.10 28.14 -7.30
N TYR A 52 39.86 28.44 -6.91
CA TYR A 52 38.84 29.02 -7.78
C TYR A 52 38.37 30.37 -7.23
N ARG A 53 37.98 31.26 -8.16
CA ARG A 53 37.24 32.49 -7.88
C ARG A 53 35.84 32.37 -8.51
N ILE A 54 34.82 32.24 -7.68
CA ILE A 54 33.43 32.01 -8.07
C ILE A 54 32.68 33.33 -7.96
N SER A 55 32.09 33.81 -9.05
CA SER A 55 31.25 35.02 -9.00
C SER A 55 29.91 34.70 -8.38
N THR A 56 29.50 35.42 -7.33
CA THR A 56 28.17 35.28 -6.73
C THR A 56 27.10 36.01 -7.56
N GLY A 57 27.52 37.00 -8.35
CA GLY A 57 26.62 37.90 -9.07
C GLY A 57 25.97 38.97 -8.18
N LEU A 58 26.30 38.99 -6.89
CA LEU A 58 25.73 39.88 -5.88
C LEU A 58 26.47 41.21 -5.84
N ALA A 59 25.72 42.30 -5.80
CA ALA A 59 26.25 43.66 -5.73
C ALA A 59 26.83 43.97 -4.34
N TYR A 60 27.93 44.71 -4.32
CA TYR A 60 28.55 45.21 -3.11
C TYR A 60 28.36 46.73 -3.02
N PRO A 61 27.90 47.31 -1.89
CA PRO A 61 27.65 46.67 -0.59
C PRO A 61 26.24 46.09 -0.38
N ASP A 62 25.28 46.37 -1.26
CA ASP A 62 23.84 46.12 -1.02
C ASP A 62 23.48 44.66 -0.72
N GLN A 63 24.19 43.70 -1.31
CA GLN A 63 23.94 42.25 -1.16
C GLN A 63 25.11 41.52 -0.47
N ALA A 64 25.86 42.24 0.36
CA ALA A 64 27.04 41.70 1.03
C ALA A 64 26.69 40.54 2.00
N THR A 65 25.56 40.63 2.72
CA THR A 65 25.11 39.58 3.66
C THR A 65 24.72 38.27 2.97
N GLU A 66 24.07 38.34 1.81
CA GLU A 66 23.74 37.16 0.98
C GLU A 66 25.02 36.46 0.49
N SER A 67 26.07 37.24 0.21
CA SER A 67 27.38 36.70 -0.19
C SER A 67 28.07 35.93 0.94
N LEU A 68 27.83 36.31 2.20
CA LEU A 68 28.34 35.60 3.37
C LEU A 68 27.68 34.22 3.51
N GLN A 69 26.36 34.12 3.31
CA GLN A 69 25.64 32.85 3.35
C GLN A 69 26.17 31.87 2.30
N LEU A 70 26.44 32.35 1.08
CA LEU A 70 27.04 31.53 0.03
C LEU A 70 28.46 31.06 0.39
N ALA A 71 29.24 31.89 1.08
CA ALA A 71 30.57 31.51 1.56
C ALA A 71 30.52 30.42 2.63
N GLU A 72 29.58 30.50 3.57
CA GLU A 72 29.35 29.48 4.59
C GLU A 72 28.87 28.16 3.98
N GLN A 73 27.93 28.22 3.03
CA GLN A 73 27.47 27.04 2.28
C GLN A 73 28.63 26.35 1.55
N LEU A 74 29.47 27.13 0.87
CA LEU A 74 30.65 26.59 0.18
C LEU A 74 31.65 26.00 1.17
N GLY A 75 31.90 26.68 2.28
CA GLY A 75 32.81 26.22 3.34
C GLY A 75 32.37 24.89 3.94
N ASN A 76 31.08 24.75 4.23
CA ASN A 76 30.49 23.51 4.73
C ASN A 76 30.62 22.36 3.72
N ALA A 77 30.35 22.62 2.44
CA ALA A 77 30.48 21.61 1.38
C ALA A 77 31.92 21.12 1.21
N LEU A 78 32.90 22.04 1.28
CA LEU A 78 34.32 21.69 1.23
C LEU A 78 34.76 20.86 2.43
N GLU A 79 34.29 21.20 3.63
CA GLU A 79 34.66 20.48 4.84
C GLU A 79 34.09 19.06 4.86
N ARG A 80 32.80 18.88 4.52
CA ARG A 80 32.19 17.55 4.41
C ARG A 80 32.90 16.66 3.39
N HIS A 81 33.33 17.26 2.28
CA HIS A 81 34.10 16.55 1.28
C HIS A 81 35.48 16.13 1.81
N ARG A 82 36.20 17.05 2.48
CA ARG A 82 37.51 16.78 3.07
C ARG A 82 37.46 15.67 4.13
N LEU A 83 36.38 15.60 4.90
CA LEU A 83 36.13 14.56 5.90
C LEU A 83 35.64 13.23 5.30
N GLY A 84 35.43 13.14 3.98
CA GLY A 84 34.96 11.94 3.31
C GLY A 84 33.49 11.60 3.57
N LEU A 85 32.70 12.54 4.10
CA LEU A 85 31.29 12.33 4.41
C LEU A 85 30.41 12.37 3.16
N GLU A 86 30.73 13.26 2.21
CA GLU A 86 29.95 13.49 0.98
C GLU A 86 30.88 13.78 -0.21
N ALA A 87 30.48 13.39 -1.42
CA ALA A 87 31.16 13.84 -2.63
C ALA A 87 30.86 15.35 -2.87
N PHE A 88 31.86 16.10 -3.33
CA PHE A 88 31.68 17.55 -3.52
C PHE A 88 30.79 17.85 -4.74
N ASN A 89 29.63 18.46 -4.51
CA ASN A 89 28.71 18.87 -5.57
C ASN A 89 29.14 20.21 -6.20
N TRP A 90 29.60 20.15 -7.44
CA TRP A 90 30.04 21.32 -8.23
C TRP A 90 28.91 22.19 -8.76
N THR A 91 27.70 21.64 -8.92
CA THR A 91 26.58 22.25 -9.65
C THR A 91 26.24 23.68 -9.21
N PRO A 92 26.12 23.98 -7.89
CA PRO A 92 25.78 25.32 -7.43
C PRO A 92 26.86 26.37 -7.75
N TRP A 93 28.10 25.93 -7.97
CA TRP A 93 29.30 26.77 -8.07
C TRP A 93 29.77 27.00 -9.51
N LEU A 94 29.08 26.41 -10.48
CA LEU A 94 29.36 26.60 -11.91
C LEU A 94 28.80 27.93 -12.42
N PRO A 95 29.43 28.56 -13.44
CA PRO A 95 28.86 29.74 -14.10
C PRO A 95 27.45 29.43 -14.63
N LYS A 96 26.50 30.36 -14.51
CA LYS A 96 25.09 30.17 -14.96
C LYS A 96 24.94 29.63 -16.39
N GLY A 97 25.84 30.01 -17.31
CA GLY A 97 25.88 29.48 -18.69
C GLY A 97 26.34 28.01 -18.78
N ARG A 98 27.22 27.58 -17.87
CA ARG A 98 27.62 26.16 -17.69
C ARG A 98 26.63 25.39 -16.83
N GLN A 99 25.91 26.02 -15.90
CA GLN A 99 24.77 25.38 -15.23
C GLN A 99 23.67 25.03 -16.25
N ARG A 100 23.40 25.91 -17.22
CA ARG A 100 22.49 25.63 -18.35
C ARG A 100 23.04 24.57 -19.33
N LYS A 101 24.33 24.61 -19.65
CA LYS A 101 24.96 23.59 -20.53
C LYS A 101 25.12 22.24 -19.84
N GLN A 102 25.42 22.18 -18.55
CA GLN A 102 25.50 20.93 -17.78
C GLN A 102 24.10 20.39 -17.50
N ALA A 103 23.08 21.24 -17.31
CA ALA A 103 21.67 20.83 -17.36
C ALA A 103 21.16 20.42 -18.77
N GLN A 104 21.96 20.60 -19.83
CA GLN A 104 21.67 20.18 -21.22
C GLN A 104 22.63 19.10 -21.75
N GLN A 105 23.73 18.82 -21.04
CA GLN A 105 24.80 17.88 -21.41
C GLN A 105 24.98 16.76 -20.38
N ASP A 106 24.51 16.94 -19.15
CA ASP A 106 23.94 15.84 -18.40
C ASP A 106 22.67 15.48 -19.18
N GLU A 107 22.68 14.28 -19.74
CA GLU A 107 21.63 13.67 -20.53
C GLU A 107 20.25 13.91 -19.89
N GLN A 108 19.19 13.80 -20.70
CA GLN A 108 17.83 13.63 -20.19
C GLN A 108 17.89 12.84 -18.89
N PRO A 109 17.23 13.25 -17.78
CA PRO A 109 17.00 12.26 -16.76
C PRO A 109 16.36 11.12 -17.53
N GLU A 110 16.95 9.92 -17.50
CA GLU A 110 16.15 8.72 -17.68
C GLU A 110 15.09 8.87 -16.59
N GLY A 111 13.98 9.54 -16.93
CA GLY A 111 12.87 9.71 -16.03
C GLY A 111 12.54 8.30 -15.61
N VAL A 112 12.44 8.07 -14.30
CA VAL A 112 12.31 6.73 -13.73
C VAL A 112 11.38 5.91 -14.62
N SER A 113 11.91 4.88 -15.29
CA SER A 113 11.06 4.07 -16.17
C SER A 113 9.97 3.44 -15.33
N GLY A 114 8.83 3.09 -15.90
CA GLY A 114 7.76 2.49 -15.10
C GLY A 114 8.18 1.15 -14.48
N LEU A 115 9.07 0.39 -15.12
CA LEU A 115 9.72 -0.78 -14.51
C LEU A 115 10.52 -0.42 -13.24
N GLN A 116 11.37 0.61 -13.32
CA GLN A 116 12.12 1.10 -12.16
C GLN A 116 11.17 1.63 -11.07
N ALA A 117 10.10 2.33 -11.45
CA ALA A 117 9.11 2.86 -10.53
C ALA A 117 8.39 1.75 -9.75
N VAL A 118 7.96 0.68 -10.42
CA VAL A 118 7.32 -0.47 -9.77
C VAL A 118 8.31 -1.17 -8.83
N ARG A 119 9.58 -1.31 -9.21
CA ARG A 119 10.62 -1.88 -8.36
C ARG A 119 10.86 -1.05 -7.09
N LEU A 120 11.00 0.27 -7.23
CA LEU A 120 11.16 1.19 -6.09
C LEU A 120 9.93 1.17 -5.18
N THR A 121 8.73 1.11 -5.78
CA THR A 121 7.47 0.98 -5.05
C THR A 121 7.43 -0.29 -4.21
N ARG A 122 7.92 -1.42 -4.75
CA ARG A 122 7.99 -2.70 -4.02
C ARG A 122 8.93 -2.62 -2.83
N GLN A 123 10.10 -2.02 -3.02
CA GLN A 123 11.08 -1.81 -1.93
C GLN A 123 10.51 -0.90 -0.85
N TRP A 124 9.93 0.23 -1.25
CA TRP A 124 9.28 1.17 -0.34
C TRP A 124 8.18 0.47 0.46
N TRP A 125 7.30 -0.26 -0.22
CA TRP A 125 6.18 -0.99 0.38
C TRP A 125 6.62 -2.07 1.39
N GLY A 126 7.73 -2.76 1.11
CA GLY A 126 8.35 -3.74 1.99
C GLY A 126 8.94 -3.12 3.25
N LYS A 127 9.55 -1.93 3.16
CA LYS A 127 10.16 -1.21 4.29
C LYS A 127 9.14 -0.65 5.29
N GLN A 128 7.90 -0.40 4.87
CA GLN A 128 6.91 0.29 5.73
C GLN A 128 6.45 -0.51 6.96
N ARG A 129 6.46 -1.85 6.92
CA ARG A 129 6.05 -2.69 8.06
C ARG A 129 6.46 -4.15 7.85
N ARG A 130 6.58 -4.91 8.95
CA ARG A 130 6.71 -6.37 8.90
C ARG A 130 5.49 -6.97 8.18
N ARG A 131 5.72 -7.69 7.09
CA ARG A 131 4.66 -8.31 6.29
C ARG A 131 4.54 -9.80 6.62
N GLY A 132 3.31 -10.30 6.71
CA GLY A 132 3.03 -11.72 6.97
C GLY A 132 2.97 -12.57 5.70
N PRO A 133 2.61 -13.86 5.80
CA PRO A 133 2.63 -14.82 4.68
C PRO A 133 1.80 -14.40 3.45
N SER A 134 0.74 -13.61 3.63
CA SER A 134 -0.11 -13.11 2.53
C SER A 134 0.42 -11.83 1.85
N ALA A 135 1.65 -11.41 2.14
CA ALA A 135 2.27 -10.22 1.58
C ALA A 135 2.30 -10.27 0.05
N GLU A 136 2.79 -11.38 -0.49
CA GLU A 136 3.02 -11.54 -1.93
C GLU A 136 1.71 -11.53 -2.70
N ASP A 137 0.67 -12.22 -2.19
CA ASP A 137 -0.68 -12.19 -2.77
C ASP A 137 -1.30 -10.79 -2.76
N SER A 138 -1.01 -10.01 -1.71
CA SER A 138 -1.50 -8.64 -1.58
C SER A 138 -0.77 -7.73 -2.57
N TRP A 139 0.55 -7.87 -2.69
CA TRP A 139 1.34 -7.15 -3.67
C TRP A 139 0.86 -7.45 -5.09
N LYS A 140 0.73 -8.73 -5.44
CA LYS A 140 0.30 -9.16 -6.78
C LYS A 140 -1.04 -8.58 -7.20
N VAL A 141 -2.02 -8.54 -6.29
CA VAL A 141 -3.38 -8.06 -6.61
C VAL A 141 -3.55 -6.56 -6.49
N ASP A 142 -2.97 -5.95 -5.47
CA ASP A 142 -3.21 -4.54 -5.18
C ASP A 142 -2.16 -3.63 -5.84
N TYR A 143 -1.04 -4.17 -6.35
CA TYR A 143 0.05 -3.41 -6.96
C TYR A 143 0.48 -3.96 -8.32
N ASP A 144 0.93 -5.21 -8.46
CA ASP A 144 1.44 -5.71 -9.77
C ASP A 144 0.39 -5.60 -10.87
N ALA A 145 -0.81 -6.16 -10.67
CA ALA A 145 -1.85 -6.13 -11.68
C ALA A 145 -2.30 -4.69 -12.04
N PRO A 146 -2.57 -3.79 -11.08
CA PRO A 146 -2.87 -2.40 -11.40
C PRO A 146 -1.73 -1.60 -12.03
N LEU A 147 -0.47 -1.91 -11.72
CA LEU A 147 0.70 -1.14 -12.19
C LEU A 147 1.32 -1.71 -13.48
N ALA A 148 0.87 -2.88 -13.95
CA ALA A 148 1.35 -3.50 -15.18
C ALA A 148 1.39 -2.57 -16.41
N PRO A 149 0.41 -1.67 -16.64
CA PRO A 149 0.47 -0.73 -17.76
C PRO A 149 1.65 0.25 -17.71
N LEU A 150 2.27 0.45 -16.54
CA LEU A 150 3.43 1.33 -16.42
C LEU A 150 4.70 0.69 -16.94
N LEU A 151 4.79 -0.64 -17.01
CA LEU A 151 6.05 -1.35 -17.31
C LEU A 151 6.65 -0.97 -18.67
N GLU A 152 5.81 -0.63 -19.65
CA GLU A 152 6.21 -0.21 -21.00
C GLU A 152 6.56 1.28 -21.11
N ILE A 153 6.43 2.05 -20.02
CA ILE A 153 6.69 3.49 -20.02
C ILE A 153 8.18 3.73 -19.78
N SER A 154 8.88 4.21 -20.81
CA SER A 154 10.32 4.51 -20.75
C SER A 154 10.64 5.69 -19.82
N SER A 155 9.74 6.67 -19.72
CA SER A 155 9.89 7.83 -18.84
C SER A 155 8.59 8.13 -18.12
N LEU A 156 8.50 7.71 -16.84
CA LEU A 156 7.27 7.89 -16.05
C LEU A 156 7.08 9.37 -15.67
N ARG A 157 5.83 9.83 -15.76
CA ARG A 157 5.38 11.21 -15.48
C ARG A 157 4.08 11.16 -14.68
N SER A 158 3.72 12.25 -14.03
CA SER A 158 2.49 12.35 -13.23
C SER A 158 1.23 12.03 -14.04
N GLU A 159 1.17 12.47 -15.30
CA GLU A 159 0.03 12.20 -16.19
C GLU A 159 -0.23 10.70 -16.38
N HIS A 160 0.83 9.88 -16.43
CA HIS A 160 0.71 8.44 -16.61
C HIS A 160 0.02 7.78 -15.40
N LEU A 161 0.29 8.25 -14.18
CA LEU A 161 -0.38 7.77 -12.98
C LEU A 161 -1.85 8.20 -12.94
N VAL A 162 -2.16 9.40 -13.39
CA VAL A 162 -3.55 9.88 -13.51
C VAL A 162 -4.31 9.05 -14.54
N ALA A 163 -3.75 8.87 -15.74
CA ALA A 163 -4.33 8.08 -16.82
C ALA A 163 -4.56 6.62 -16.40
N LEU A 164 -3.65 6.03 -15.62
CA LEU A 164 -3.80 4.69 -15.06
C LEU A 164 -5.07 4.54 -14.22
N VAL A 165 -5.37 5.53 -13.38
CA VAL A 165 -6.57 5.52 -12.53
C VAL A 165 -7.82 5.78 -13.37
N GLU A 166 -7.76 6.72 -14.29
CA GLU A 166 -8.91 7.12 -15.12
C GLU A 166 -9.32 6.08 -16.15
N ALA A 167 -8.39 5.26 -16.62
CA ALA A 167 -8.67 4.11 -17.50
C ALA A 167 -9.58 3.05 -16.85
N THR A 168 -9.74 3.09 -15.53
CA THR A 168 -10.65 2.19 -14.82
C THR A 168 -12.01 2.84 -14.54
N PRO A 169 -13.13 2.10 -14.64
CA PRO A 169 -14.46 2.66 -14.45
C PRO A 169 -14.63 3.38 -13.10
N SER A 170 -15.25 4.56 -13.12
CA SER A 170 -15.53 5.34 -11.91
C SER A 170 -16.35 4.54 -10.88
N GLY A 171 -16.06 4.71 -9.59
CA GLY A 171 -16.76 4.01 -8.50
C GLY A 171 -16.47 2.50 -8.38
N SER A 172 -15.60 1.93 -9.23
CA SER A 172 -15.27 0.50 -9.21
C SER A 172 -14.20 0.13 -8.17
N ARG A 173 -14.17 -1.16 -7.77
CA ARG A 173 -13.11 -1.69 -6.90
C ARG A 173 -11.73 -1.61 -7.57
N SER A 174 -11.66 -1.86 -8.87
CA SER A 174 -10.43 -1.78 -9.65
C SER A 174 -9.88 -0.35 -9.65
N ARG A 175 -10.74 0.67 -9.80
CA ARG A 175 -10.32 2.07 -9.70
C ARG A 175 -9.76 2.45 -8.34
N ARG A 176 -10.41 2.01 -7.26
CA ARG A 176 -9.88 2.23 -5.91
C ARG A 176 -8.50 1.59 -5.72
N ARG A 177 -8.27 0.40 -6.31
CA ARG A 177 -6.95 -0.26 -6.29
C ARG A 177 -5.92 0.50 -7.12
N ALA A 178 -6.24 0.85 -8.37
CA ALA A 178 -5.36 1.61 -9.25
C ALA A 178 -4.96 2.94 -8.61
N SER A 179 -5.91 3.67 -8.04
CA SER A 179 -5.69 4.90 -7.26
C SER A 179 -4.73 4.68 -6.10
N GLN A 180 -4.96 3.66 -5.27
CA GLN A 180 -4.09 3.35 -4.14
C GLN A 180 -2.68 2.94 -4.59
N ALA A 181 -2.56 2.16 -5.65
CA ALA A 181 -1.28 1.74 -6.20
C ALA A 181 -0.50 2.94 -6.74
N ALA A 182 -1.14 3.75 -7.59
CA ALA A 182 -0.56 4.96 -8.17
C ALA A 182 -0.10 5.96 -7.09
N ALA A 183 -0.92 6.21 -6.07
CA ALA A 183 -0.55 7.07 -4.95
C ALA A 183 0.67 6.53 -4.18
N THR A 184 0.81 5.20 -4.07
CA THR A 184 1.99 4.59 -3.47
C THR A 184 3.23 4.72 -4.37
N VAL A 185 3.09 4.63 -5.69
CA VAL A 185 4.18 4.91 -6.64
C VAL A 185 4.67 6.34 -6.46
N ALA A 186 3.77 7.32 -6.47
CA ALA A 186 4.11 8.73 -6.28
C ALA A 186 4.90 8.94 -4.98
N ARG A 187 4.51 8.31 -3.87
CA ARG A 187 5.27 8.37 -2.61
C ARG A 187 6.63 7.69 -2.67
N ALA A 188 6.71 6.51 -3.31
CA ALA A 188 7.95 5.78 -3.41
C ALA A 188 9.00 6.52 -4.25
N LEU A 189 8.54 7.38 -5.17
CA LEU A 189 9.36 8.26 -5.99
C LEU A 189 9.55 9.67 -5.41
N ASP A 190 9.07 9.91 -4.19
CA ASP A 190 9.12 11.21 -3.51
C ASP A 190 8.47 12.36 -4.32
N TRP A 191 7.39 12.05 -5.04
CA TRP A 191 6.61 13.02 -5.79
C TRP A 191 5.70 13.86 -4.88
N PRO A 192 5.31 15.08 -5.29
CA PRO A 192 4.58 16.01 -4.43
C PRO A 192 3.29 15.44 -3.84
N GLU A 193 3.00 15.72 -2.56
CA GLU A 193 1.79 15.23 -1.87
C GLU A 193 0.49 15.74 -2.52
N VAL A 194 0.55 16.85 -3.26
CA VAL A 194 -0.57 17.34 -4.08
C VAL A 194 -1.00 16.29 -5.11
N LEU A 195 -0.05 15.64 -5.79
CA LEU A 195 -0.32 14.57 -6.74
C LEU A 195 -0.84 13.31 -6.03
N VAL A 196 -0.26 12.96 -4.88
CA VAL A 196 -0.73 11.83 -4.06
C VAL A 196 -2.20 12.02 -3.65
N SER A 197 -2.55 13.24 -3.26
CA SER A 197 -3.93 13.62 -2.89
C SER A 197 -4.86 13.55 -4.10
N GLN A 198 -4.46 14.09 -5.25
CA GLN A 198 -5.21 13.99 -6.50
C GLN A 198 -5.50 12.53 -6.88
N LEU A 199 -4.49 11.66 -6.85
CA LEU A 199 -4.63 10.24 -7.18
C LEU A 199 -5.61 9.54 -6.24
N ARG A 200 -5.60 9.88 -4.95
CA ARG A 200 -6.54 9.36 -3.94
C ARG A 200 -7.98 9.82 -4.18
N GLU A 201 -8.18 11.08 -4.55
CA GLU A 201 -9.51 11.61 -4.89
C GLU A 201 -10.12 10.86 -6.08
N LEU A 202 -9.33 10.60 -7.12
CA LEU A 202 -9.77 9.84 -8.31
C LEU A 202 -10.26 8.42 -7.98
N GLY A 203 -9.82 7.84 -6.86
CA GLY A 203 -10.23 6.50 -6.39
C GLY A 203 -11.46 6.47 -5.49
N LYS A 204 -12.03 7.63 -5.14
CA LYS A 204 -13.24 7.70 -4.31
C LYS A 204 -14.48 7.23 -5.10
N GLY A 205 -15.57 7.00 -4.37
CA GLY A 205 -16.86 6.56 -4.93
C GLY A 205 -17.12 5.06 -4.82
N TYR A 206 -16.10 4.22 -4.64
CA TYR A 206 -16.31 2.80 -4.34
C TYR A 206 -16.76 2.59 -2.88
N SER A 207 -17.95 2.01 -2.71
CA SER A 207 -18.45 1.46 -1.45
C SER A 207 -18.62 -0.06 -1.57
N ALA A 208 -17.99 -0.81 -0.65
CA ALA A 208 -18.13 -2.26 -0.59
C ALA A 208 -19.55 -2.74 -0.22
N ALA A 209 -20.35 -1.87 0.40
CA ALA A 209 -21.74 -2.14 0.75
C ALA A 209 -22.67 -1.97 -0.46
N ARG A 210 -22.42 -0.95 -1.31
CA ARG A 210 -23.23 -0.72 -2.53
C ARG A 210 -22.87 -1.63 -3.70
N SER A 211 -21.68 -2.22 -3.70
CA SER A 211 -21.19 -3.06 -4.81
C SER A 211 -21.54 -4.54 -4.69
N GLN A 212 -22.20 -4.96 -3.61
CA GLN A 212 -22.77 -6.31 -3.53
C GLN A 212 -24.12 -6.28 -4.24
N ALA A 213 -24.12 -6.66 -5.52
CA ALA A 213 -25.34 -6.99 -6.23
C ALA A 213 -26.17 -8.00 -5.40
N PRO A 214 -27.51 -8.02 -5.53
CA PRO A 214 -28.33 -9.05 -4.90
C PRO A 214 -27.74 -10.41 -5.27
N ARG A 215 -27.24 -11.14 -4.27
CA ARG A 215 -26.74 -12.50 -4.46
C ARG A 215 -27.90 -13.44 -4.20
N ASP A 216 -28.21 -14.27 -5.18
CA ASP A 216 -29.07 -15.41 -4.96
C ASP A 216 -28.27 -16.43 -4.14
N LEU A 217 -28.56 -16.47 -2.85
CA LEU A 217 -27.91 -17.40 -1.92
C LEU A 217 -28.57 -18.77 -2.01
N PRO A 218 -27.79 -19.86 -1.92
CA PRO A 218 -28.36 -21.20 -1.95
C PRO A 218 -29.24 -21.43 -0.72
N LYS A 219 -30.37 -22.10 -0.94
CA LYS A 219 -31.21 -22.61 0.14
C LYS A 219 -30.54 -23.80 0.82
N ASP A 220 -30.97 -24.10 2.04
CA ASP A 220 -30.42 -25.18 2.84
C ASP A 220 -30.50 -26.53 2.13
N GLU A 221 -31.56 -26.83 1.37
CA GLU A 221 -31.68 -28.09 0.61
C GLU A 221 -30.61 -28.21 -0.49
N ALA A 222 -30.29 -27.11 -1.17
CA ALA A 222 -29.25 -27.09 -2.19
C ALA A 222 -27.84 -27.21 -1.58
N ILE A 223 -27.64 -26.63 -0.40
CA ILE A 223 -26.40 -26.78 0.38
C ILE A 223 -26.23 -28.24 0.80
N GLU A 224 -27.27 -28.85 1.35
CA GLU A 224 -27.26 -30.24 1.77
C GLU A 224 -26.99 -31.19 0.60
N ALA A 225 -27.74 -31.05 -0.50
CA ALA A 225 -27.56 -31.86 -1.69
C ALA A 225 -26.14 -31.74 -2.28
N LEU A 226 -25.53 -30.54 -2.24
CA LEU A 226 -24.15 -30.36 -2.68
C LEU A 226 -23.17 -31.05 -1.74
N ILE A 227 -23.34 -30.94 -0.42
CA ILE A 227 -22.38 -31.55 0.51
C ILE A 227 -22.48 -33.07 0.41
N ASP A 228 -23.68 -33.63 0.37
CA ASP A 228 -23.91 -35.08 0.36
C ASP A 228 -23.28 -35.77 -0.86
N ARG A 229 -23.20 -35.10 -2.02
CA ARG A 229 -22.55 -35.62 -3.24
C ARG A 229 -21.03 -35.47 -3.27
N LEU A 230 -20.41 -34.74 -2.34
CA LEU A 230 -18.95 -34.58 -2.30
C LEU A 230 -18.28 -35.87 -1.78
N SER A 231 -16.99 -36.02 -2.09
CA SER A 231 -16.18 -37.08 -1.44
C SER A 231 -16.12 -36.84 0.07
N ALA A 232 -15.99 -37.91 0.86
CA ALA A 232 -15.92 -37.83 2.33
C ALA A 232 -14.85 -36.85 2.85
N SER A 233 -13.74 -36.73 2.12
CA SER A 233 -12.66 -35.77 2.43
C SER A 233 -13.05 -34.30 2.20
N TRP A 234 -13.95 -34.01 1.25
CA TRP A 234 -14.44 -32.67 0.95
C TRP A 234 -15.73 -32.31 1.69
N GLN A 235 -16.54 -33.31 2.08
CA GLN A 235 -17.74 -33.10 2.89
C GLN A 235 -17.44 -32.28 4.14
N TRP A 236 -16.42 -32.66 4.91
CA TRP A 236 -16.11 -32.01 6.19
C TRP A 236 -15.73 -30.52 6.05
N PRO A 237 -14.73 -30.11 5.24
CA PRO A 237 -14.37 -28.69 5.15
C PRO A 237 -15.46 -27.83 4.48
N VAL A 238 -16.26 -28.40 3.57
CA VAL A 238 -17.37 -27.65 2.95
C VAL A 238 -18.52 -27.50 3.94
N ALA A 239 -18.88 -28.56 4.66
CA ALA A 239 -19.86 -28.51 5.73
C ALA A 239 -19.46 -27.50 6.82
N LEU A 240 -18.19 -27.41 7.20
CA LEU A 240 -17.75 -26.38 8.14
C LEU A 240 -18.04 -24.96 7.66
N ALA A 241 -17.80 -24.66 6.38
CA ALA A 241 -18.09 -23.36 5.82
C ALA A 241 -19.60 -23.04 5.85
N ALA A 242 -20.45 -24.05 5.64
CA ALA A 242 -21.90 -23.93 5.69
C ALA A 242 -22.43 -23.80 7.13
N VAL A 243 -21.95 -24.62 8.06
CA VAL A 243 -22.44 -24.72 9.45
C VAL A 243 -21.95 -23.58 10.32
N TYR A 244 -20.74 -23.09 10.10
CA TYR A 244 -20.10 -22.11 10.98
C TYR A 244 -19.83 -20.77 10.31
N GLY A 245 -20.12 -20.65 9.01
CA GLY A 245 -19.85 -19.45 8.24
C GLY A 245 -18.36 -19.10 8.16
N CYS A 246 -17.45 -20.07 8.35
CA CYS A 246 -16.01 -19.82 8.25
C CYS A 246 -15.56 -19.67 6.79
N ARG A 247 -14.38 -19.07 6.56
CA ARG A 247 -13.85 -18.90 5.20
C ARG A 247 -13.29 -20.24 4.69
N PRO A 248 -13.32 -20.50 3.37
CA PRO A 248 -12.82 -21.77 2.80
C PRO A 248 -11.41 -22.18 3.28
N HIS A 249 -10.49 -21.23 3.35
CA HIS A 249 -9.12 -21.52 3.82
C HIS A 249 -9.05 -21.76 5.33
N GLU A 250 -9.91 -21.13 6.13
CA GLU A 250 -9.99 -21.37 7.58
C GLU A 250 -10.48 -22.79 7.85
N ALA A 251 -11.47 -23.26 7.08
CA ALA A 251 -11.98 -24.63 7.17
C ALA A 251 -10.90 -25.68 6.87
N LEU A 252 -10.02 -25.41 5.90
CA LEU A 252 -8.96 -26.33 5.52
C LEU A 252 -7.76 -26.29 6.48
N LEU A 253 -7.37 -25.11 6.95
CA LEU A 253 -6.10 -24.92 7.69
C LEU A 253 -6.26 -24.88 9.21
N PHE A 254 -7.26 -24.17 9.72
CA PHE A 254 -7.25 -23.67 11.10
C PHE A 254 -8.45 -24.11 11.95
N ALA A 255 -9.37 -24.85 11.34
CA ALA A 255 -10.63 -25.27 11.93
C ALA A 255 -10.53 -26.52 12.80
N GLU A 256 -11.19 -26.47 13.95
CA GLU A 256 -11.37 -27.59 14.87
C GLU A 256 -12.72 -27.49 15.59
N VAL A 257 -13.58 -28.51 15.44
CA VAL A 257 -14.88 -28.58 16.12
C VAL A 257 -14.65 -29.05 17.55
N GLN A 258 -15.06 -28.26 18.51
CA GLN A 258 -14.92 -28.55 19.94
C GLN A 258 -16.03 -29.51 20.42
N PRO A 259 -15.84 -30.22 21.54
CA PRO A 259 -16.88 -31.06 22.14
C PRO A 259 -18.19 -30.32 22.45
N SER A 260 -18.12 -29.00 22.67
CA SER A 260 -19.29 -28.14 22.87
C SER A 260 -20.10 -27.87 21.60
N GLY A 261 -19.67 -28.36 20.43
CA GLY A 261 -20.25 -28.07 19.13
C GLY A 261 -19.79 -26.73 18.52
N LEU A 262 -18.99 -25.94 19.24
CA LEU A 262 -18.40 -24.69 18.72
C LEU A 262 -17.25 -24.98 17.76
N LEU A 263 -17.12 -24.19 16.69
CA LEU A 263 -15.93 -24.23 15.85
C LEU A 263 -14.86 -23.27 16.40
N ARG A 264 -13.70 -23.81 16.76
CA ARG A 264 -12.50 -23.04 17.03
C ARG A 264 -11.73 -22.82 15.73
N ILE A 265 -11.35 -21.57 15.47
CA ILE A 265 -10.43 -21.19 14.41
C ILE A 265 -9.19 -20.65 15.09
N ALA A 266 -8.08 -21.36 14.95
CA ALA A 266 -6.85 -21.06 15.69
C ALA A 266 -6.10 -19.84 15.13
N ASP A 267 -6.16 -19.63 13.81
CA ASP A 267 -5.47 -18.55 13.12
C ASP A 267 -6.21 -18.19 11.80
N GLY A 268 -5.78 -17.11 11.14
CA GLY A 268 -6.29 -16.67 9.85
C GLY A 268 -6.31 -15.16 9.71
N LYS A 269 -6.94 -14.66 8.63
CA LYS A 269 -6.97 -13.22 8.30
C LYS A 269 -7.53 -12.34 9.43
N THR A 270 -8.40 -12.89 10.27
CA THR A 270 -9.08 -12.16 11.35
C THR A 270 -8.69 -12.65 12.75
N GLY A 271 -7.63 -13.46 12.85
CA GLY A 271 -7.16 -14.03 14.11
C GLY A 271 -8.06 -15.13 14.67
N ALA A 272 -7.68 -15.59 15.87
CA ALA A 272 -8.34 -16.69 16.56
C ALA A 272 -9.78 -16.33 17.00
N ARG A 273 -10.73 -17.25 16.83
CA ARG A 273 -12.12 -17.05 17.26
C ARG A 273 -12.88 -18.35 17.45
N GLN A 274 -14.07 -18.23 18.05
CA GLN A 274 -15.08 -19.28 18.10
C GLN A 274 -16.29 -18.89 17.26
N SER A 275 -16.89 -19.87 16.58
CA SER A 275 -18.06 -19.68 15.71
C SER A 275 -19.17 -20.64 16.12
N LEU A 276 -20.41 -20.15 16.07
CA LEU A 276 -21.61 -20.94 16.36
C LEU A 276 -21.99 -21.83 15.18
N ALA A 277 -22.48 -23.03 15.48
CA ALA A 277 -23.11 -23.89 14.50
C ALA A 277 -24.53 -23.40 14.21
N LEU A 278 -24.88 -23.32 12.93
CA LEU A 278 -26.21 -23.02 12.47
C LEU A 278 -26.46 -23.74 11.14
N PRO A 279 -27.53 -24.54 11.01
CA PRO A 279 -28.24 -25.16 12.13
C PRO A 279 -27.34 -26.20 12.86
N ALA A 280 -27.68 -26.56 14.10
CA ALA A 280 -26.78 -27.36 14.95
C ALA A 280 -26.78 -28.85 14.56
N GLU A 281 -27.90 -29.36 14.06
CA GLU A 281 -28.09 -30.74 13.58
C GLU A 281 -27.15 -31.11 12.44
N TRP A 282 -26.65 -30.12 11.68
CA TRP A 282 -25.67 -30.35 10.63
C TRP A 282 -24.30 -30.81 11.15
N ILE A 283 -24.02 -30.62 12.44
CA ILE A 283 -22.84 -31.21 13.09
C ILE A 283 -22.92 -32.74 13.02
N GLU A 284 -24.07 -33.31 13.37
CA GLU A 284 -24.27 -34.75 13.39
C GLU A 284 -24.41 -35.32 11.99
N ARG A 285 -25.19 -34.64 11.11
CA ARG A 285 -25.42 -35.07 9.72
C ARG A 285 -24.12 -35.39 8.97
N TRP A 286 -23.10 -34.56 9.14
CA TRP A 286 -21.80 -34.72 8.48
C TRP A 286 -20.67 -35.12 9.43
N SER A 287 -21.00 -35.61 10.63
CA SER A 287 -20.07 -36.12 11.63
C SER A 287 -18.87 -35.17 11.86
N LEU A 288 -19.15 -33.89 12.11
CA LEU A 288 -18.13 -32.83 12.09
C LEU A 288 -17.12 -32.91 13.25
N HIS A 289 -17.41 -33.70 14.29
CA HIS A 289 -16.43 -34.06 15.31
C HIS A 289 -15.26 -34.89 14.76
N THR A 290 -15.47 -35.62 13.66
CA THR A 290 -14.41 -36.40 13.00
C THR A 290 -13.81 -35.61 11.84
N LYS A 291 -12.66 -34.97 12.11
CA LYS A 291 -11.94 -34.16 11.13
C LYS A 291 -11.49 -34.99 9.92
N ARG A 292 -11.97 -34.62 8.74
CA ARG A 292 -11.60 -35.21 7.45
C ARG A 292 -11.16 -34.11 6.50
N LEU A 293 -10.04 -34.31 5.81
CA LEU A 293 -9.50 -33.31 4.88
C LEU A 293 -9.09 -33.99 3.57
N PRO A 294 -9.18 -33.29 2.43
CA PRO A 294 -8.56 -33.76 1.20
C PRO A 294 -7.04 -33.70 1.31
N ALA A 295 -6.33 -34.35 0.40
CA ALA A 295 -4.90 -34.12 0.25
C ALA A 295 -4.66 -32.71 -0.33
N PHE A 296 -3.84 -31.90 0.34
CA PHE A 296 -3.38 -30.61 -0.15
C PHE A 296 -2.05 -30.22 0.51
N ASN A 297 -1.35 -29.25 -0.08
CA ASN A 297 -0.15 -28.67 0.51
C ASN A 297 -0.54 -27.46 1.40
N PRO A 298 -0.37 -27.54 2.73
CA PRO A 298 -0.75 -26.47 3.65
C PRO A 298 0.17 -25.23 3.57
N GLU A 299 1.37 -25.37 3.00
CA GLU A 299 2.35 -24.27 2.87
C GLU A 299 2.00 -23.29 1.74
N ARG A 300 0.95 -23.59 0.96
CA ARG A 300 0.45 -22.66 -0.07
C ARG A 300 -0.24 -21.46 0.58
N SER A 301 -0.35 -20.38 -0.17
CA SER A 301 -1.02 -19.18 0.33
C SER A 301 -2.47 -19.46 0.71
N HIS A 302 -3.02 -18.71 1.68
CA HIS A 302 -4.42 -18.85 2.10
C HIS A 302 -5.40 -18.72 0.94
N ARG A 303 -5.07 -17.90 -0.08
CA ARG A 303 -5.88 -17.77 -1.30
C ARG A 303 -5.92 -19.09 -2.06
N ASP A 304 -4.75 -19.67 -2.32
CA ASP A 304 -4.61 -20.88 -3.10
C ASP A 304 -5.27 -22.06 -2.40
N VAL A 305 -5.07 -22.20 -1.09
CA VAL A 305 -5.73 -23.23 -0.29
C VAL A 305 -7.25 -23.04 -0.34
N GLY A 306 -7.74 -21.82 -0.14
CA GLY A 306 -9.17 -21.52 -0.25
C GLY A 306 -9.76 -21.81 -1.63
N ALA A 307 -8.98 -21.63 -2.71
CA ALA A 307 -9.41 -21.91 -4.08
C ALA A 307 -9.61 -23.40 -4.36
N LEU A 308 -8.99 -24.31 -3.58
CA LEU A 308 -9.20 -25.75 -3.70
C LEU A 308 -10.67 -26.13 -3.47
N MET A 309 -11.36 -25.46 -2.55
CA MET A 309 -12.78 -25.67 -2.31
C MET A 309 -13.62 -25.31 -3.54
N GLY A 310 -13.25 -24.23 -4.26
CA GLY A 310 -13.88 -23.87 -5.53
C GLY A 310 -13.68 -24.94 -6.62
N GLN A 311 -12.54 -25.63 -6.62
CA GLN A 311 -12.33 -26.76 -7.53
C GLN A 311 -13.23 -27.94 -7.18
N ALA A 312 -13.42 -28.24 -5.89
CA ALA A 312 -14.35 -29.28 -5.45
C ALA A 312 -15.79 -28.97 -5.88
N PHE A 313 -16.23 -27.71 -5.72
CA PHE A 313 -17.54 -27.25 -6.17
C PHE A 313 -17.73 -27.43 -7.68
N ARG A 314 -16.74 -27.02 -8.50
CA ARG A 314 -16.83 -27.20 -9.95
C ARG A 314 -16.88 -28.66 -10.38
N ARG A 315 -16.08 -29.53 -9.76
CA ARG A 315 -16.12 -30.99 -10.04
C ARG A 315 -17.47 -31.58 -9.65
N ALA A 316 -18.07 -31.08 -8.58
CA ALA A 316 -19.39 -31.43 -8.13
C ALA A 316 -20.49 -30.58 -8.79
N GLY A 317 -20.26 -29.92 -9.93
CA GLY A 317 -21.30 -29.19 -10.67
C GLY A 317 -22.16 -28.25 -9.82
N ALA A 318 -21.56 -27.55 -8.86
CA ALA A 318 -22.29 -26.63 -7.97
C ALA A 318 -22.73 -25.37 -8.72
N GLU A 319 -23.95 -24.90 -8.42
CA GLU A 319 -24.55 -23.70 -9.02
C GLU A 319 -24.19 -22.41 -8.27
N PHE A 320 -23.52 -22.53 -7.12
CA PHE A 320 -23.11 -21.43 -6.27
C PHE A 320 -21.62 -21.55 -5.89
N GLN A 321 -21.07 -20.52 -5.27
CA GLN A 321 -19.65 -20.46 -4.91
C GLN A 321 -19.40 -20.79 -3.43
N PRO A 322 -18.19 -21.25 -3.06
CA PRO A 322 -17.87 -21.53 -1.65
C PRO A 322 -18.12 -20.37 -0.68
N TYR A 323 -17.95 -19.13 -1.14
CA TYR A 323 -18.18 -17.95 -0.31
C TYR A 323 -19.66 -17.69 -0.04
N ASP A 324 -20.56 -18.22 -0.86
CA ASP A 324 -22.00 -18.09 -0.68
C ASP A 324 -22.50 -18.89 0.52
N LEU A 325 -21.83 -19.99 0.88
CA LEU A 325 -22.10 -20.72 2.13
C LEU A 325 -21.95 -19.84 3.37
N ARG A 326 -20.90 -19.01 3.39
CA ARG A 326 -20.66 -18.06 4.47
C ARG A 326 -21.74 -16.97 4.51
N HIS A 327 -22.22 -16.54 3.36
CA HIS A 327 -23.33 -15.58 3.30
C HIS A 327 -24.66 -16.21 3.72
N ALA A 328 -24.94 -17.45 3.30
CA ALA A 328 -26.11 -18.21 3.73
C ALA A 328 -26.13 -18.39 5.26
N TRP A 329 -24.98 -18.71 5.87
CA TRP A 329 -24.86 -18.75 7.33
C TRP A 329 -25.22 -17.43 8.00
N ALA A 330 -24.73 -16.31 7.46
CA ALA A 330 -25.03 -14.99 8.01
C ALA A 330 -26.52 -14.66 7.92
N VAL A 331 -27.17 -14.99 6.80
CA VAL A 331 -28.61 -14.81 6.63
C VAL A 331 -29.39 -15.68 7.61
N ARG A 332 -29.02 -16.96 7.78
CA ARG A 332 -29.61 -17.82 8.81
C ARG A 332 -29.46 -17.22 10.21
N ALA A 333 -28.31 -16.62 10.51
CA ALA A 333 -28.06 -15.99 11.80
C ALA A 333 -28.92 -14.74 12.02
N ILE A 334 -29.19 -13.95 10.97
CA ILE A 334 -30.07 -12.78 11.02
C ILE A 334 -31.50 -13.21 11.33
N HIS A 335 -31.99 -14.27 10.69
CA HIS A 335 -33.34 -14.79 10.91
C HIS A 335 -33.50 -15.60 12.21
N ASN A 336 -32.44 -15.75 13.01
CA ASN A 336 -32.50 -16.51 14.25
C ASN A 336 -32.67 -15.55 15.45
N PRO A 337 -33.83 -15.55 16.13
CA PRO A 337 -34.10 -14.62 17.23
C PRO A 337 -33.17 -14.80 18.44
N LYS A 338 -32.45 -15.93 18.54
CA LYS A 338 -31.50 -16.21 19.61
C LYS A 338 -30.09 -15.67 19.34
N ILE A 339 -29.82 -15.16 18.13
CA ILE A 339 -28.49 -14.70 17.72
C ILE A 339 -28.51 -13.19 17.52
N SER A 340 -27.79 -12.47 18.37
CA SER A 340 -27.64 -11.03 18.20
C SER A 340 -26.70 -10.70 17.02
N PRO A 341 -26.85 -9.53 16.37
CA PRO A 341 -25.95 -9.08 15.31
C PRO A 341 -24.47 -9.05 15.74
N SER A 342 -24.21 -8.70 17.00
CA SER A 342 -22.86 -8.71 17.59
C SER A 342 -22.28 -10.12 17.67
N LEU A 343 -23.08 -11.11 18.07
CA LEU A 343 -22.67 -12.50 18.15
C LEU A 343 -22.44 -13.13 16.77
N ALA A 344 -23.30 -12.78 15.80
CA ALA A 344 -23.10 -13.15 14.39
C ALA A 344 -21.80 -12.55 13.83
N ALA A 345 -21.55 -11.25 14.08
CA ALA A 345 -20.32 -10.59 13.68
C ALA A 345 -19.07 -11.25 14.29
N LYS A 346 -19.11 -11.56 15.59
CA LYS A 346 -18.01 -12.24 16.30
C LYS A 346 -17.74 -13.63 15.74
N SER A 347 -18.77 -14.44 15.48
CA SER A 347 -18.64 -15.77 14.87
C SER A 347 -17.97 -15.70 13.49
N MET A 348 -18.30 -14.67 12.71
CA MET A 348 -17.68 -14.45 11.40
C MET A 348 -16.29 -13.79 11.46
N GLY A 349 -15.85 -13.29 12.62
CA GLY A 349 -14.61 -12.51 12.72
C GLY A 349 -14.71 -11.15 12.03
N HIS A 350 -15.87 -10.50 12.12
CA HIS A 350 -16.11 -9.13 11.69
C HIS A 350 -16.26 -8.21 12.91
N SER A 351 -15.91 -6.93 12.77
CA SER A 351 -16.47 -5.89 13.65
C SER A 351 -17.96 -5.73 13.37
N LEU A 352 -18.75 -5.31 14.36
CA LEU A 352 -20.18 -5.03 14.18
C LEU A 352 -20.44 -4.09 12.99
N ALA A 353 -19.72 -2.98 12.90
CA ALA A 353 -19.88 -2.01 11.81
C ALA A 353 -19.69 -2.62 10.40
N VAL A 354 -18.64 -3.43 10.22
CA VAL A 354 -18.40 -4.15 8.96
C VAL A 354 -19.52 -5.16 8.69
N HIS A 355 -19.94 -5.93 9.69
CA HIS A 355 -21.00 -6.93 9.52
C HIS A 355 -22.32 -6.25 9.14
N SER A 356 -22.75 -5.23 9.88
CA SER A 356 -23.96 -4.45 9.59
C SER A 356 -23.89 -3.82 8.19
N SER A 357 -22.77 -3.20 7.80
CA SER A 357 -22.65 -2.59 6.47
C SER A 357 -22.79 -3.57 5.30
N VAL A 358 -22.46 -4.85 5.53
CA VAL A 358 -22.55 -5.89 4.50
C VAL A 358 -23.95 -6.50 4.46
N TYR A 359 -24.57 -6.70 5.62
CA TYR A 359 -25.83 -7.43 5.73
C TYR A 359 -27.06 -6.56 6.02
N GLN A 360 -26.90 -5.23 6.02
CA GLN A 360 -27.95 -4.25 6.36
C GLN A 360 -29.30 -4.55 5.69
N ARG A 361 -29.29 -4.86 4.39
CA ARG A 361 -30.52 -5.15 3.63
C ARG A 361 -31.31 -6.34 4.19
N TRP A 362 -30.62 -7.36 4.71
CA TRP A 362 -31.28 -8.53 5.32
C TRP A 362 -31.76 -8.23 6.74
N PHE A 363 -31.06 -7.35 7.47
CA PHE A 363 -31.55 -6.84 8.77
C PHE A 363 -32.84 -6.05 8.60
N ASP A 364 -32.88 -5.07 7.69
CA ASP A 364 -34.04 -4.21 7.48
C ASP A 364 -35.30 -5.04 7.14
N ALA A 365 -35.16 -6.08 6.30
CA ALA A 365 -36.26 -6.98 5.96
C ALA A 365 -36.72 -7.81 7.17
N HIS A 366 -35.79 -8.44 7.89
CA HIS A 366 -36.14 -9.32 9.00
C HIS A 366 -36.68 -8.57 10.23
N GLU A 367 -36.15 -7.40 10.55
CA GLU A 367 -36.65 -6.56 11.65
C GLU A 367 -38.09 -6.11 11.36
N MET A 368 -38.37 -5.71 10.11
CA MET A 368 -39.73 -5.35 9.69
C MET A 368 -40.68 -6.54 9.75
N GLU A 369 -40.28 -7.72 9.26
CA GLU A 369 -41.08 -8.95 9.35
C GLU A 369 -41.35 -9.36 10.80
N SER A 370 -40.32 -9.31 11.65
CA SER A 370 -40.44 -9.67 13.07
C SER A 370 -41.34 -8.69 13.82
N LEU A 371 -41.16 -7.39 13.59
CA LEU A 371 -42.03 -6.36 14.18
C LEU A 371 -43.47 -6.53 13.70
N GLN A 372 -43.69 -6.80 12.42
CA GLN A 372 -45.01 -7.07 11.87
C GLN A 372 -45.64 -8.31 12.50
N ALA A 373 -44.89 -9.40 12.69
CA ALA A 373 -45.39 -10.61 13.35
C ALA A 373 -45.81 -10.33 14.81
N VAL A 374 -45.04 -9.52 15.55
CA VAL A 374 -45.39 -9.11 16.91
C VAL A 374 -46.64 -8.23 16.93
N LEU A 375 -46.73 -7.24 16.04
CA LEU A 375 -47.90 -6.36 15.94
C LEU A 375 -49.17 -7.14 15.55
N SER A 376 -49.04 -8.10 14.62
CA SER A 376 -50.14 -8.98 14.21
C SER A 376 -50.56 -9.98 15.28
N ALA A 377 -49.66 -10.39 16.18
CA ALA A 377 -49.99 -11.29 17.29
C ALA A 377 -50.58 -10.56 18.51
N ALA A 378 -50.42 -9.23 18.59
CA ALA A 378 -50.98 -8.37 19.64
C ALA A 378 -52.35 -7.77 19.26
N SER A 379 -52.82 -8.03 18.03
CA SER A 379 -54.16 -7.69 17.51
C SER A 379 -55.05 -8.91 17.59
#